data_AF-A0A7S4MTQ0-F1
#
_entry.id   AF-A0A7S4MTQ0-F1
#
_cell.length_a   1.000
_cell.length_b   1.000
_cell.length_c   1.000
_cell.angle_alpha   90.00
_cell.angle_beta   90.00
_cell.angle_gamma   90.00
#
_symmetry.space_group_name_H-M   'P 1'
#
loop_
_entity.id
_entity.type
_entity.pdbx_description
1 polymer ?
#
loop_
_entity_poly.entity_id
_entity_poly.type
_entity_poly.pdbx_seq_one_letter_code
_entity_poly.pdbx_strand_id
1 'polypeptide(L)'
;ALALSLDSINNFRDLGTVPCRGAKAVKPGLIYRAASPAAASSEDAQALQQRLRTIIDLRSEADAADDVGPRLLSSMTTHVELLNKKVVKKNVKRLMLRQPLHS
;
A
#
# COMPACT_ATOMS: atom_id res chain seq x y z
N ALA A 1 10.57 18.38 7.46
CA ALA A 1 9.23 18.52 6.84
C ALA A 1 8.20 18.17 7.91
N LEU A 2 7.16 18.99 8.09
CA LEU A 2 6.07 18.69 9.02
C LEU A 2 5.40 17.37 8.61
N ALA A 3 5.18 16.48 9.57
CA ALA A 3 4.48 15.22 9.36
C ALA A 3 3.05 15.52 8.88
N LEU A 4 2.65 14.94 7.75
CA LEU A 4 1.27 15.00 7.29
C LEU A 4 0.44 14.04 8.15
N SER A 5 -0.56 14.57 8.85
CA SER A 5 -1.58 13.79 9.55
C SER A 5 -2.85 13.80 8.71
N LEU A 6 -3.50 12.64 8.59
CA LEU A 6 -4.76 12.44 7.89
C LEU A 6 -5.70 11.73 8.86
N ASP A 7 -6.88 12.30 9.08
CA ASP A 7 -7.78 11.83 10.14
C ASP A 7 -8.69 10.69 9.65
N SER A 8 -8.98 10.63 8.35
CA SER A 8 -9.87 9.64 7.73
C SER A 8 -9.13 8.45 7.12
N ILE A 9 -7.79 8.49 7.04
CA ILE A 9 -6.97 7.44 6.42
C ILE A 9 -6.12 6.73 7.45
N ASN A 10 -6.56 5.52 7.81
CA ASN A 10 -5.89 4.70 8.80
C ASN A 10 -4.47 4.29 8.38
N ASN A 11 -3.60 4.12 9.38
CA ASN A 11 -2.25 3.58 9.23
C ASN A 11 -1.35 4.40 8.27
N PHE A 12 -1.69 5.68 8.05
CA PHE A 12 -0.94 6.60 7.20
C PHE A 12 0.39 6.99 7.86
N ARG A 13 1.52 6.78 7.16
CA ARG A 13 2.82 7.28 7.58
C ARG A 13 3.82 7.40 6.44
N ASP A 14 4.74 8.35 6.60
CA ASP A 14 5.94 8.47 5.77
C ASP A 14 6.91 7.30 6.06
N LEU A 15 7.45 6.69 5.01
CA LEU A 15 8.48 5.66 5.08
C LEU A 15 9.91 6.23 4.90
N GLY A 16 10.06 7.56 5.00
CA GLY A 16 11.35 8.22 5.09
C GLY A 16 12.26 7.53 6.11
N THR A 17 13.56 7.52 5.80
CA THR A 17 14.63 6.90 6.60
C THR A 17 14.65 5.36 6.65
N VAL A 18 13.67 4.69 6.04
CA VAL A 18 13.69 3.22 5.92
C VAL A 18 14.95 2.77 5.16
N PRO A 19 15.77 1.86 5.74
CA PRO A 19 16.99 1.39 5.11
C PRO A 19 16.73 0.71 3.77
N CYS A 20 17.62 1.01 2.82
CA CYS A 20 17.66 0.46 1.48
C CYS A 20 19.02 -0.22 1.24
N ARG A 21 19.13 -0.98 0.15
CA ARG A 21 20.38 -1.66 -0.22
C ARG A 21 21.54 -0.65 -0.34
N GLY A 22 22.67 -0.98 0.29
CA GLY A 22 23.94 -0.26 0.12
C GLY A 22 23.98 1.10 0.82
N ALA A 23 23.76 1.13 2.14
CA ALA A 23 23.80 2.34 2.99
C ALA A 23 22.86 3.49 2.54
N LYS A 24 21.90 3.19 1.67
CA LYS A 24 20.87 4.15 1.24
C LYS A 24 19.67 4.08 2.18
N ALA A 25 18.87 5.14 2.19
CA ALA A 25 17.57 5.17 2.86
C ALA A 25 16.53 5.86 1.99
N VAL A 26 15.25 5.59 2.23
CA VAL A 26 14.15 6.29 1.57
C VAL A 26 14.21 7.77 1.94
N LYS A 27 14.14 8.66 0.94
CA LYS A 27 14.07 10.10 1.16
C LYS A 27 12.72 10.43 1.84
N PRO A 28 12.70 11.24 2.92
CA PRO A 28 11.44 11.68 3.54
C PRO A 28 10.50 12.33 2.53
N GLY A 29 9.22 12.03 2.66
CA GLY A 29 8.15 12.50 1.79
C GLY A 29 8.07 11.84 0.41
N LEU A 30 8.90 10.81 0.15
CA LEU A 30 8.92 10.12 -1.14
C LEU A 30 7.93 8.95 -1.21
N ILE A 31 7.82 8.16 -0.15
CA ILE A 31 6.97 6.97 -0.09
C ILE A 31 6.18 7.02 1.21
N TYR A 32 4.87 6.89 1.08
CA TYR A 32 3.96 6.73 2.21
C TYR A 32 3.33 5.35 2.15
N ARG A 33 2.83 4.89 3.29
CA ARG A 33 1.94 3.73 3.37
C ARG A 33 0.67 4.10 4.10
N ALA A 34 -0.41 3.41 3.79
CA ALA A 34 -1.71 3.57 4.42
C ALA A 34 -2.50 2.25 4.35
N ALA A 35 -3.62 2.19 5.08
CA ALA A 35 -4.72 1.30 4.73
C ALA A 35 -5.48 1.84 3.50
N SER A 36 -6.66 1.26 3.21
CA SER A 36 -7.48 1.75 2.09
C SER A 36 -7.87 3.22 2.24
N PRO A 37 -7.72 4.05 1.19
CA PRO A 37 -8.20 5.42 1.17
C PRO A 37 -9.64 5.55 0.63
N ALA A 38 -10.38 4.45 0.46
CA ALA A 38 -11.71 4.48 -0.17
C ALA A 38 -12.70 5.42 0.55
N ALA A 39 -12.58 5.51 1.87
CA ALA A 39 -13.40 6.36 2.76
C ALA A 39 -12.75 7.71 3.11
N ALA A 40 -11.70 8.12 2.39
CA ALA A 40 -11.03 9.40 2.65
C ALA A 40 -12.02 10.57 2.59
N SER A 41 -11.91 11.50 3.55
CA SER A 41 -12.65 12.76 3.53
C SER A 41 -12.20 13.63 2.36
N SER A 42 -13.00 14.63 2.01
CA SER A 42 -12.65 15.59 0.95
C SER A 42 -11.38 16.36 1.27
N GLU A 43 -11.17 16.72 2.54
CA GLU A 43 -10.01 17.47 3.04
C GLU A 43 -8.74 16.62 2.91
N ASP A 44 -8.77 15.38 3.38
CA ASP A 44 -7.63 14.45 3.29
C ASP A 44 -7.32 14.09 1.83
N ALA A 45 -8.35 13.88 1.01
CA ALA A 45 -8.18 13.62 -0.41
C ALA A 45 -7.52 14.81 -1.12
N GLN A 46 -7.97 16.05 -0.85
CA GLN A 46 -7.37 17.25 -1.41
C GLN A 46 -5.91 17.43 -0.96
N ALA A 47 -5.62 17.20 0.32
CA ALA A 47 -4.26 17.25 0.85
C ALA A 47 -3.33 16.22 0.17
N LEU A 48 -3.83 15.02 -0.11
CA LEU A 48 -3.09 13.98 -0.82
C LEU A 48 -2.90 14.30 -2.31
N GLN A 49 -3.91 14.83 -2.98
CA GLN A 49 -3.83 15.22 -4.40
C GLN A 49 -2.75 16.30 -4.65
N GLN A 50 -2.52 17.18 -3.67
CA GLN A 50 -1.48 18.21 -3.76
C GLN A 50 -0.06 17.67 -3.51
N ARG A 51 0.07 16.50 -2.89
CA ARG A 51 1.36 15.97 -2.40
C ARG A 51 1.84 14.74 -3.15
N LEU A 52 0.91 13.89 -3.58
CA LEU A 52 1.21 12.64 -4.23
C LEU A 52 1.02 12.78 -5.73
N ARG A 53 1.81 12.01 -6.48
CA ARG A 53 1.62 11.85 -7.93
C ARG A 53 0.79 10.61 -8.25
N THR A 54 0.91 9.56 -7.45
CA THR A 54 0.35 8.24 -7.73
C THR A 54 0.09 7.49 -6.44
N ILE A 55 -0.96 6.70 -6.43
CA ILE A 55 -1.29 5.72 -5.39
C ILE A 55 -1.20 4.34 -6.02
N ILE A 56 -0.57 3.39 -5.34
CA ILE A 56 -0.47 2.00 -5.79
C ILE A 56 -1.28 1.15 -4.82
N ASP A 57 -2.39 0.58 -5.29
CA ASP A 57 -3.16 -0.39 -4.52
C ASP A 57 -2.62 -1.79 -4.80
N LEU A 58 -2.07 -2.43 -3.76
CA LEU A 58 -1.41 -3.73 -3.87
C LEU A 58 -2.34 -4.91 -3.59
N ARG A 59 -3.60 -4.64 -3.23
CA ARG A 59 -4.60 -5.65 -2.88
C ARG A 59 -5.09 -6.40 -4.12
N SER A 60 -5.92 -7.42 -3.93
CA SER A 60 -6.68 -7.98 -5.05
C SER A 60 -7.87 -7.09 -5.42
N GLU A 61 -8.39 -7.24 -6.63
CA GLU A 61 -9.61 -6.53 -7.05
C GLU A 61 -10.79 -6.82 -6.12
N ALA A 62 -10.89 -8.06 -5.63
CA ALA A 62 -11.93 -8.47 -4.69
C ALA A 62 -11.81 -7.72 -3.35
N ASP A 63 -10.62 -7.71 -2.74
CA ASP A 63 -10.40 -6.99 -1.47
C ASP A 63 -10.61 -5.47 -1.63
N ALA A 64 -10.33 -4.92 -2.80
CA ALA A 64 -10.54 -3.50 -3.08
C ALA A 64 -12.02 -3.17 -3.38
N ALA A 65 -12.80 -4.12 -3.87
CA ALA A 65 -14.22 -3.99 -4.13
C ALA A 65 -15.05 -3.97 -2.84
N ASP A 66 -14.59 -4.65 -1.79
CA ASP A 66 -15.26 -4.70 -0.48
C ASP A 66 -15.27 -3.36 0.26
N ASP A 67 -14.40 -2.42 -0.12
CA ASP A 67 -14.39 -1.10 0.49
C ASP A 67 -15.64 -0.27 0.15
N VAL A 68 -16.15 0.47 1.14
CA VAL A 68 -17.24 1.43 0.98
C VAL A 68 -16.70 2.85 1.17
N GLY A 69 -17.05 3.75 0.25
CA GLY A 69 -16.69 5.17 0.35
C GLY A 69 -16.70 5.91 -0.99
N PRO A 70 -16.46 7.23 -0.99
CA PRO A 70 -16.53 8.07 -2.18
C PRO A 70 -15.39 7.85 -3.18
N ARG A 71 -14.30 7.17 -2.78
CA ARG A 71 -13.16 6.81 -3.65
C ARG A 71 -12.59 8.03 -4.42
N LEU A 72 -12.47 9.17 -3.72
CA LEU A 72 -12.04 10.47 -4.27
C LEU A 72 -10.63 10.45 -4.90
N LEU A 73 -9.83 9.44 -4.57
CA LEU A 73 -8.46 9.27 -5.07
C LEU A 73 -8.33 8.21 -6.18
N SER A 74 -9.45 7.69 -6.69
CA SER A 74 -9.48 6.63 -7.71
C SER A 74 -8.74 7.02 -9.00
N SER A 75 -8.83 8.27 -9.44
CA SER A 75 -8.16 8.77 -10.66
C SER A 75 -6.63 8.74 -10.58
N MET A 76 -6.05 8.71 -9.37
CA MET A 76 -4.61 8.63 -9.15
C MET A 76 -4.14 7.24 -8.70
N THR A 77 -5.08 6.29 -8.60
CA THR A 77 -4.83 4.95 -8.07
C THR A 77 -4.59 3.96 -9.20
N THR A 78 -3.42 3.34 -9.19
CA THR A 78 -3.08 2.21 -10.07
C THR A 78 -3.14 0.93 -9.26
N HIS A 79 -3.95 -0.04 -9.71
CA HIS A 79 -4.07 -1.34 -9.07
C HIS A 79 -2.96 -2.28 -9.57
N VAL A 80 -2.22 -2.88 -8.65
CA VAL A 80 -1.15 -3.85 -8.93
C VAL A 80 -1.29 -5.00 -7.95
N GLU A 81 -2.03 -6.04 -8.34
CA GLU A 81 -2.26 -7.21 -7.49
C GLU A 81 -0.93 -7.90 -7.14
N LEU A 82 -0.50 -7.78 -5.89
CA LEU A 82 0.78 -8.33 -5.44
C LEU A 82 0.76 -9.85 -5.34
N LEU A 83 -0.40 -10.42 -5.00
CA LEU A 83 -0.61 -11.83 -4.73
C LEU A 83 -1.57 -12.46 -5.73
N ASN A 84 -1.22 -12.43 -7.02
CA ASN A 84 -2.02 -13.19 -7.97
C ASN A 84 -1.99 -14.69 -7.59
N LYS A 85 -3.11 -15.39 -7.86
CA LYS A 85 -3.28 -16.81 -7.51
C LYS A 85 -2.14 -17.72 -7.99
N LYS A 86 -1.46 -17.36 -9.09
CA LYS A 86 -0.32 -18.11 -9.63
C LYS A 86 0.94 -17.93 -8.77
N VAL A 87 1.23 -16.71 -8.32
CA VAL A 87 2.38 -16.39 -7.44
C VAL A 87 2.19 -17.03 -6.07
N VAL A 88 0.99 -16.95 -5.50
CA VAL A 88 0.66 -17.59 -4.21
C VAL A 88 0.82 -19.12 -4.32
N LYS A 89 0.21 -19.77 -5.32
CA LYS A 89 0.36 -21.22 -5.52
C LYS A 89 1.82 -21.64 -5.67
N LYS A 90 2.62 -20.87 -6.41
CA LYS A 90 4.05 -21.14 -6.62
C LYS A 90 4.84 -21.04 -5.31
N ASN A 91 4.58 -20.02 -4.51
CA ASN A 91 5.27 -19.78 -3.24
C ASN A 91 4.85 -20.79 -2.16
N VAL A 92 3.56 -21.12 -2.06
CA VAL A 92 3.05 -22.18 -1.16
C VAL A 92 3.64 -23.54 -1.55
N LYS A 93 3.62 -23.92 -2.84
CA LYS A 93 4.24 -25.17 -3.30
C LYS A 93 5.73 -25.21 -2.97
N ARG A 94 6.44 -24.10 -3.13
CA ARG A 94 7.85 -23.98 -2.76
C ARG A 94 8.08 -24.10 -1.25
N LEU A 95 7.20 -23.56 -0.42
CA LEU A 95 7.30 -23.68 1.04
C LEU A 95 7.03 -25.11 1.51
N MET A 96 6.01 -25.77 0.93
CA MET A 96 5.66 -27.17 1.21
C MET A 96 6.78 -28.14 0.83
N LEU A 97 7.46 -27.89 -0.29
CA LEU A 97 8.63 -28.67 -0.71
C LEU A 97 9.90 -28.41 0.13
N ARG A 98 9.87 -27.42 1.04
CA ARG A 98 11.01 -27.02 1.87
C ARG A 98 10.88 -27.43 3.34
N GLN A 99 9.71 -27.88 3.79
CA GLN A 99 9.59 -28.48 5.12
C GLN A 99 9.92 -29.97 5.00
N PRO A 100 10.99 -30.48 5.65
CA PRO A 100 11.09 -31.91 5.90
C PRO A 100 9.91 -32.28 6.79
N LEU A 101 9.19 -33.35 6.43
CA LEU A 101 8.31 -34.05 7.35
C LEU A 101 9.18 -34.57 8.50
N HIS A 102 9.32 -33.77 9.57
CA HIS A 102 9.80 -34.30 10.83
C HIS A 102 8.63 -35.06 11.46
N SER A 103 8.72 -36.38 11.31
CA SER A 103 8.02 -37.41 12.09
C SER A 103 8.30 -37.29 13.57
#